data_AF-A0A927PGH6-F1
#
_entry.id   AF-A0A927PGH6-F1
#
_cell.length_a   1.000
_cell.length_b   1.000
_cell.length_c   1.000
_cell.angle_alpha   90.00
_cell.angle_beta   90.00
_cell.angle_gamma   90.00
#
_symmetry.space_group_name_H-M   'P 1'
#
loop_
_entity.id
_entity.type
_entity.pdbx_description
1 polymer ?
#
loop_
_entity_poly.entity_id
_entity_poly.type
_entity_poly.pdbx_seq_one_letter_code
_entity_poly.pdbx_strand_id
1 'polypeptide(L)'
;MIPPTGGPCAIVHRFEHYSTKAVILQVYCIICALLRHADNKRRRSHGSERTQKRAQGKRKRRPRRAQRGKYHQIPRYEDRAFPGAVSPRQGGKTHGHPPHRALTSLDKTHNFHTIEVSAVQYERQVFYMAEHILLKNDHLTVDISTLGAEIQSVLDKDGVERIWNGNPAFWTGRAPVLFPFAGGMKDDYFIYRGKKYPIAKHGFARRREFKVECACDTSATFLLDDKIEDYPFDYALRLRYTLSGNAIQVEYIVSNNGCDHMYYSVGCHEAYMAPGGVENYRLVFDKDETLLNYPLEANCVGHVPEQLTCNEKVLPLKEEYFAVDALMFLEVNSRGVTLENSLNEKKIRVDFPGFDYLLVWKKPNAPYVAIEPWHNAPEFVDAGHELITKTGIVHLFAGETNTHTHTITFLG
;
A
#
# COMPACT_ATOMS: atom_id res chain seq x y z
N MET A 1 -4.83 23.98 -78.68
CA MET A 1 -4.16 22.67 -78.74
C MET A 1 -4.32 22.01 -77.39
N ILE A 2 -4.94 20.83 -77.40
CA ILE A 2 -5.29 20.03 -76.22
C ILE A 2 -4.02 19.27 -75.78
N PRO A 3 -3.58 19.30 -74.51
CA PRO A 3 -2.56 18.38 -74.02
C PRO A 3 -3.20 17.03 -73.61
N PRO A 4 -2.47 15.91 -73.76
CA PRO A 4 -3.05 14.58 -73.85
C PRO A 4 -3.31 13.92 -72.49
N THR A 5 -4.24 12.97 -72.56
CA THR A 5 -4.79 12.06 -71.54
C THR A 5 -3.76 11.11 -70.93
N GLY A 6 -3.89 10.87 -69.62
CA GLY A 6 -3.06 9.97 -68.83
C GLY A 6 -3.27 8.48 -69.11
N GLY A 7 -2.18 7.71 -68.93
CA GLY A 7 -2.16 6.26 -68.76
C GLY A 7 -1.98 5.87 -67.29
N PRO A 8 -2.26 4.60 -66.91
CA PRO A 8 -2.48 4.19 -65.52
C PRO A 8 -1.16 3.96 -64.77
N CYS A 9 -1.06 4.51 -63.55
CA CYS A 9 0.05 4.26 -62.64
C CYS A 9 -0.26 3.04 -61.76
N ALA A 10 0.66 2.09 -61.73
CA ALA A 10 0.58 0.83 -61.02
C ALA A 10 0.59 1.03 -59.49
N ILE A 11 -0.28 0.28 -58.81
CA ILE A 11 -0.30 0.15 -57.34
C ILE A 11 0.89 -0.71 -56.92
N VAL A 12 1.87 -0.10 -56.26
CA VAL A 12 2.92 -0.82 -55.54
C VAL A 12 2.44 -1.04 -54.10
N HIS A 13 2.00 -2.26 -53.78
CA HIS A 13 1.75 -2.67 -52.40
C HIS A 13 3.08 -2.79 -51.66
N ARG A 14 3.31 -1.91 -50.70
CA ARG A 14 4.40 -2.03 -49.72
C ARG A 14 3.86 -2.88 -48.55
N PHE A 15 4.38 -4.09 -48.39
CA PHE A 15 4.15 -4.92 -47.19
C PHE A 15 5.05 -4.41 -46.07
N GLU A 16 4.45 -3.83 -45.02
CA GLU A 16 5.16 -3.54 -43.77
C GLU A 16 5.18 -4.79 -42.88
N HIS A 17 6.38 -5.14 -42.42
CA HIS A 17 6.60 -6.21 -41.45
C HIS A 17 6.06 -5.80 -40.08
N TYR A 18 4.89 -6.33 -39.69
CA TYR A 18 4.43 -6.28 -38.30
C TYR A 18 5.31 -7.20 -37.43
N SER A 19 5.82 -6.65 -36.33
CA SER A 19 6.54 -7.42 -35.30
C SER A 19 5.66 -8.53 -34.75
N THR A 20 6.17 -9.76 -34.74
CA THR A 20 5.47 -10.97 -34.28
C THR A 20 4.89 -10.82 -32.86
N LYS A 21 5.46 -9.94 -32.03
CA LYS A 21 4.96 -9.64 -30.67
C LYS A 21 3.63 -8.87 -30.68
N ALA A 22 3.43 -7.94 -31.62
CA ALA A 22 2.19 -7.15 -31.71
C ALA A 22 1.00 -8.03 -32.11
N VAL A 23 1.23 -8.97 -33.03
CA VAL A 23 0.21 -9.94 -33.46
C VAL A 23 -0.16 -10.90 -32.32
N ILE A 24 0.82 -11.35 -31.53
CA ILE A 24 0.56 -12.22 -30.37
C ILE A 24 -0.28 -11.49 -29.30
N LEU A 25 0.03 -10.22 -29.01
CA LEU A 25 -0.73 -9.44 -28.03
C LEU A 25 -2.19 -9.21 -28.47
N GLN A 26 -2.39 -8.92 -29.75
CA GLN A 26 -3.72 -8.67 -30.30
C GLN A 26 -4.59 -9.93 -30.32
N VAL A 27 -3.99 -11.08 -30.64
CA VAL A 27 -4.65 -12.40 -30.55
C VAL A 27 -5.00 -12.75 -29.10
N TYR A 28 -4.12 -12.46 -28.13
CA TYR A 28 -4.38 -12.69 -26.71
C TYR A 28 -5.56 -11.85 -26.19
N CYS A 29 -5.63 -10.56 -26.56
CA CYS A 29 -6.74 -9.68 -26.21
C CYS A 29 -8.09 -10.18 -26.76
N ILE A 30 -8.10 -10.72 -27.99
CA ILE A 30 -9.31 -11.29 -28.61
C ILE A 30 -9.73 -12.57 -27.89
N ILE A 31 -8.79 -13.46 -27.56
CA ILE A 31 -9.08 -14.69 -26.80
C ILE A 31 -9.67 -14.35 -25.43
N CYS A 32 -9.09 -13.40 -24.70
CA CYS A 32 -9.61 -12.95 -23.41
C CYS A 32 -11.02 -12.34 -23.51
N ALA A 33 -11.32 -11.59 -24.58
CA ALA A 33 -12.66 -11.07 -24.81
C ALA A 33 -13.70 -12.18 -25.10
N LEU A 34 -13.31 -13.19 -25.87
CA LEU A 34 -14.17 -14.34 -26.19
C LEU A 34 -14.43 -15.21 -24.95
N LEU A 35 -13.43 -15.44 -24.12
CA LEU A 35 -13.57 -16.19 -22.86
C LEU A 35 -14.49 -15.46 -21.88
N ARG A 36 -14.38 -14.13 -21.76
CA ARG A 36 -15.32 -13.32 -20.95
C ARG A 36 -16.75 -13.37 -21.48
N HIS A 37 -16.93 -13.38 -22.80
CA HIS A 37 -18.27 -13.49 -23.37
C HIS A 37 -18.89 -14.88 -23.14
N ALA A 38 -18.08 -15.95 -23.22
CA ALA A 38 -18.52 -17.30 -22.93
C ALA A 38 -18.91 -17.50 -21.45
N ASP A 39 -18.14 -16.95 -20.51
CA ASP A 39 -18.45 -17.04 -19.08
C ASP A 39 -19.73 -16.27 -18.72
N ASN A 40 -19.94 -15.08 -19.31
CA ASN A 40 -21.18 -14.32 -19.13
C ASN A 40 -22.41 -15.07 -19.68
N LYS A 41 -22.29 -15.80 -20.80
CA LYS A 41 -23.38 -16.66 -21.30
C LYS A 41 -23.65 -17.85 -20.36
N ARG A 42 -22.61 -18.48 -19.80
CA ARG A 42 -22.78 -19.57 -18.81
C ARG A 42 -23.48 -19.08 -17.54
N ARG A 43 -23.09 -17.93 -16.98
CA ARG A 43 -23.73 -17.35 -15.79
C ARG A 43 -25.21 -17.02 -16.01
N ARG A 44 -25.59 -16.51 -17.19
CA ARG A 44 -27.00 -16.26 -17.56
C ARG A 44 -27.82 -17.54 -17.67
N SER A 45 -27.25 -18.63 -18.19
CA SER A 45 -27.95 -19.93 -18.26
C SER A 45 -28.23 -20.52 -16.88
N HIS A 46 -27.25 -20.49 -15.96
CA HIS A 46 -27.39 -21.02 -14.60
C HIS A 46 -28.30 -20.17 -13.69
N GLY A 47 -28.44 -18.87 -13.97
CA GLY A 47 -29.40 -18.00 -13.28
C GLY A 47 -30.86 -18.34 -13.56
N SER A 48 -31.17 -18.92 -14.73
CA SER A 48 -32.54 -19.27 -15.14
C SER A 48 -33.04 -20.59 -14.53
N GLU A 49 -32.15 -21.57 -14.29
CA GLU A 49 -32.53 -22.84 -13.64
C GLU A 49 -32.79 -22.67 -12.13
N ARG A 50 -32.10 -21.74 -11.47
CA ARG A 50 -32.29 -21.45 -10.03
C ARG A 50 -33.63 -20.75 -9.74
N THR A 51 -34.15 -19.94 -10.67
CA THR A 51 -35.44 -19.26 -10.51
C THR A 51 -36.62 -20.20 -10.73
N GLN A 52 -36.51 -21.21 -11.61
CA GLN A 52 -37.55 -22.24 -11.77
C GLN A 52 -37.67 -23.19 -10.56
N LYS A 53 -36.55 -23.59 -9.92
CA LYS A 53 -36.60 -24.47 -8.74
C LYS A 53 -37.13 -23.80 -7.46
N ARG A 54 -37.11 -22.46 -7.36
CA ARG A 54 -37.64 -21.73 -6.19
C ARG A 54 -39.15 -21.50 -6.21
N ALA A 55 -39.82 -21.68 -7.36
CA ALA A 55 -41.26 -21.52 -7.50
C ALA A 55 -42.08 -22.75 -7.06
N GLN A 56 -41.47 -23.93 -6.96
CA GLN A 56 -42.17 -25.18 -6.62
C GLN A 56 -42.12 -25.57 -5.12
N GLY A 57 -41.39 -24.82 -4.28
CA GLY A 57 -41.17 -25.14 -2.87
C GLY A 57 -41.86 -24.20 -1.88
N LYS A 58 -43.17 -23.98 -1.98
CA LYS A 58 -43.94 -23.27 -0.93
C LYS A 58 -45.22 -24.02 -0.58
N ARG A 59 -45.19 -24.87 0.44
CA ARG A 59 -46.38 -25.24 1.24
C ARG A 59 -45.98 -25.98 2.53
N LYS A 60 -46.06 -25.28 3.66
CA LYS A 60 -46.72 -25.66 4.93
C LYS A 60 -46.09 -24.91 6.12
N ARG A 61 -46.82 -23.93 6.63
CA ARG A 61 -46.63 -23.31 7.96
C ARG A 61 -47.41 -24.12 9.01
N ARG A 62 -46.88 -24.23 10.23
CA ARG A 62 -47.66 -24.29 11.50
C ARG A 62 -46.85 -23.67 12.67
N PRO A 63 -47.50 -23.17 13.74
CA PRO A 63 -46.97 -22.09 14.57
C PRO A 63 -46.75 -22.40 16.07
N ARG A 64 -46.00 -21.48 16.73
CA ARG A 64 -45.95 -21.09 18.16
C ARG A 64 -45.40 -22.07 19.22
N ARG A 65 -44.42 -21.59 20.02
CA ARG A 65 -44.64 -21.30 21.46
C ARG A 65 -43.54 -20.41 22.05
N ALA A 66 -43.97 -19.46 22.88
CA ALA A 66 -43.15 -18.61 23.74
C ALA A 66 -42.96 -19.29 25.11
N GLN A 67 -41.79 -19.10 25.74
CA GLN A 67 -41.62 -19.28 27.18
C GLN A 67 -40.69 -18.19 27.75
N ARG A 68 -41.16 -17.61 28.86
CA ARG A 68 -40.50 -16.63 29.73
C ARG A 68 -39.83 -17.34 30.91
N GLY A 69 -38.81 -16.69 31.47
CA GLY A 69 -38.33 -16.82 32.86
C GLY A 69 -36.88 -17.33 32.95
N LYS A 70 -36.02 -16.94 33.89
CA LYS A 70 -36.06 -16.00 35.02
C LYS A 70 -34.60 -15.71 35.42
N TYR A 71 -34.37 -14.55 36.05
CA TYR A 71 -33.17 -14.13 36.79
C TYR A 71 -32.66 -15.20 37.77
N HIS A 72 -31.34 -15.25 38.01
CA HIS A 72 -30.73 -15.40 39.36
C HIS A 72 -29.25 -14.95 39.39
N GLN A 73 -28.83 -14.60 40.61
CA GLN A 73 -27.73 -13.71 41.00
C GLN A 73 -26.34 -14.36 41.14
N ILE A 74 -25.35 -13.45 41.21
CA ILE A 74 -23.92 -13.53 41.52
C ILE A 74 -23.64 -14.04 42.95
N PRO A 75 -22.42 -14.55 43.22
CA PRO A 75 -21.71 -14.10 44.43
C PRO A 75 -20.28 -13.58 44.15
N ARG A 76 -19.95 -12.52 44.92
CA ARG A 76 -18.66 -11.83 45.03
C ARG A 76 -17.58 -12.71 45.65
N TYR A 77 -16.32 -12.39 45.39
CA TYR A 77 -15.27 -12.46 46.41
C TYR A 77 -14.29 -11.28 46.23
N GLU A 78 -14.03 -10.58 47.33
CA GLU A 78 -13.20 -9.38 47.46
C GLU A 78 -11.78 -9.73 47.95
N ASP A 79 -10.84 -8.86 47.55
CA ASP A 79 -9.64 -8.36 48.25
C ASP A 79 -8.45 -9.27 48.61
N ARG A 80 -7.26 -8.92 48.10
CA ARG A 80 -6.26 -8.11 48.84
C ARG A 80 -4.96 -7.79 48.05
N ALA A 81 -4.70 -6.48 47.95
CA ALA A 81 -3.46 -5.71 48.19
C ALA A 81 -2.06 -6.15 47.69
N PHE A 82 -1.44 -5.20 46.95
CA PHE A 82 -0.02 -4.93 46.65
C PHE A 82 0.82 -4.57 47.91
N PRO A 83 2.19 -4.66 47.91
CA PRO A 83 3.06 -3.59 47.34
C PRO A 83 4.49 -3.96 46.84
N GLY A 84 5.05 -3.09 45.98
CA GLY A 84 6.40 -2.47 46.18
C GLY A 84 7.68 -3.12 45.61
N ALA A 85 8.40 -2.38 44.75
CA ALA A 85 9.82 -2.56 44.38
C ALA A 85 10.77 -2.03 45.49
N VAL A 86 12.05 -2.42 45.65
CA VAL A 86 13.30 -1.89 45.01
C VAL A 86 14.56 -2.63 45.58
N SER A 87 15.56 -2.95 44.72
CA SER A 87 17.07 -3.12 44.80
C SER A 87 17.88 -3.32 46.13
N PRO A 88 19.21 -3.67 46.16
CA PRO A 88 20.26 -3.55 45.12
C PRO A 88 21.27 -4.74 44.95
N ARG A 89 22.08 -4.71 43.88
CA ARG A 89 23.36 -5.46 43.77
C ARG A 89 24.55 -4.51 43.65
N GLN A 90 25.55 -4.72 44.50
CA GLN A 90 26.93 -4.22 44.38
C GLN A 90 27.89 -5.39 44.14
N GLY A 91 28.99 -5.12 43.44
CA GLY A 91 30.30 -5.68 43.79
C GLY A 91 30.97 -6.61 42.78
N GLY A 92 32.18 -6.21 42.34
CA GLY A 92 33.31 -7.15 42.23
C GLY A 92 33.99 -7.30 40.87
N LYS A 93 35.08 -6.54 40.68
CA LYS A 93 36.13 -6.69 39.66
C LYS A 93 37.00 -7.95 39.93
N THR A 94 37.59 -8.62 38.93
CA THR A 94 38.99 -8.49 38.45
C THR A 94 39.51 -9.69 37.63
N HIS A 95 40.24 -9.35 36.55
CA HIS A 95 41.44 -9.93 35.91
C HIS A 95 41.77 -11.44 35.83
N GLY A 96 42.18 -11.86 34.63
CA GLY A 96 43.16 -12.94 34.42
C GLY A 96 43.23 -13.50 33.00
N HIS A 97 44.23 -13.08 32.22
CA HIS A 97 44.72 -13.72 30.98
C HIS A 97 46.18 -14.17 31.22
N PRO A 98 46.80 -14.98 30.34
CA PRO A 98 46.56 -16.38 29.94
C PRO A 98 47.78 -17.25 30.39
N PRO A 99 48.06 -18.46 29.84
CA PRO A 99 49.06 -18.50 28.75
C PRO A 99 48.94 -19.65 27.73
N HIS A 100 49.87 -19.55 26.77
CA HIS A 100 50.18 -20.25 25.53
C HIS A 100 50.51 -21.77 25.55
N ARG A 101 50.48 -22.31 24.31
CA ARG A 101 51.48 -23.16 23.59
C ARG A 101 51.21 -24.68 23.53
N ALA A 102 51.10 -25.22 22.30
CA ALA A 102 52.22 -25.83 21.56
C ALA A 102 51.72 -26.59 20.30
N LEU A 103 52.47 -26.45 19.20
CA LEU A 103 52.42 -27.27 17.98
C LEU A 103 53.48 -28.38 18.06
N THR A 104 53.20 -29.56 17.51
CA THR A 104 54.09 -30.63 16.97
C THR A 104 53.22 -31.89 16.81
N SER A 105 53.36 -32.83 15.88
CA SER A 105 54.10 -33.05 14.63
C SER A 105 53.48 -34.33 14.01
N LEU A 106 53.66 -34.55 12.71
CA LEU A 106 53.09 -35.65 11.92
C LEU A 106 53.44 -37.07 12.42
N ASP A 107 52.52 -38.03 12.21
CA ASP A 107 52.88 -39.32 11.59
C ASP A 107 51.70 -39.94 10.82
N LYS A 108 52.00 -40.65 9.73
CA LYS A 108 51.06 -41.22 8.74
C LYS A 108 50.74 -42.67 9.09
N THR A 109 49.46 -43.07 9.08
CA THR A 109 49.03 -44.40 8.64
C THR A 109 47.60 -44.35 8.09
N HIS A 110 47.38 -45.03 6.96
CA HIS A 110 46.10 -45.09 6.25
C HIS A 110 45.11 -45.98 6.99
N ASN A 111 43.85 -45.55 7.10
CA ASN A 111 42.71 -46.47 7.14
C ASN A 111 41.49 -45.81 6.49
N PHE A 112 40.92 -46.52 5.51
CA PHE A 112 39.70 -46.17 4.81
C PHE A 112 38.53 -46.19 5.78
N HIS A 113 37.91 -45.03 6.01
CA HIS A 113 36.56 -44.94 6.55
C HIS A 113 35.71 -44.16 5.56
N THR A 114 34.67 -44.84 5.09
CA THR A 114 33.57 -44.35 4.29
C THR A 114 33.02 -43.06 4.91
N ILE A 115 33.20 -41.92 4.23
CA ILE A 115 32.49 -40.69 4.60
C ILE A 115 31.14 -40.80 3.92
N GLU A 116 30.11 -41.11 4.71
CA GLU A 116 28.73 -40.82 4.31
C GLU A 116 28.64 -39.31 4.08
N VAL A 117 28.54 -38.91 2.81
CA VAL A 117 28.18 -37.55 2.45
C VAL A 117 26.69 -37.45 2.74
N SER A 118 26.34 -36.95 3.91
CA SER A 118 24.99 -36.50 4.19
C SER A 118 24.62 -35.45 3.14
N ALA A 119 23.57 -35.76 2.38
CA ALA A 119 23.00 -34.84 1.41
C ALA A 119 22.49 -33.61 2.17
N VAL A 120 23.32 -32.56 2.22
CA VAL A 120 22.87 -31.22 2.58
C VAL A 120 21.85 -30.83 1.52
N GLN A 121 20.58 -30.80 1.90
CA GLN A 121 19.52 -30.19 1.11
C GLN A 121 19.89 -28.73 0.89
N TYR A 122 20.51 -28.46 -0.26
CA TYR A 122 20.60 -27.12 -0.79
C TYR A 122 19.18 -26.74 -1.25
N GLU A 123 18.36 -26.24 -0.32
CA GLU A 123 17.14 -25.52 -0.69
C GLU A 123 17.58 -24.34 -1.56
N ARG A 124 17.26 -24.43 -2.86
CA ARG A 124 17.34 -23.28 -3.75
C ARG A 124 16.35 -22.24 -3.23
N GLN A 125 16.84 -21.24 -2.49
CA GLN A 125 16.20 -19.94 -2.45
C GLN A 125 16.24 -19.39 -3.88
N VAL A 126 15.17 -19.68 -4.63
CA VAL A 126 14.85 -18.90 -5.81
C VAL A 126 14.47 -17.52 -5.26
N PHE A 127 15.42 -16.58 -5.28
CA PHE A 127 15.12 -15.17 -5.09
C PHE A 127 14.18 -14.78 -6.23
N TYR A 128 12.88 -14.79 -5.95
CA TYR A 128 11.88 -14.24 -6.85
C TYR A 128 12.15 -12.73 -6.89
N MET A 129 12.79 -12.25 -7.95
CA MET A 129 12.80 -10.83 -8.24
C MET A 129 11.40 -10.49 -8.72
N ALA A 130 10.77 -9.49 -8.11
CA ALA A 130 9.45 -9.02 -8.52
C ALA A 130 9.48 -8.67 -10.02
N GLU A 131 8.35 -8.84 -10.70
CA GLU A 131 8.20 -8.35 -12.07
C GLU A 131 8.03 -6.83 -12.04
N HIS A 132 8.46 -6.14 -13.10
CA HIS A 132 8.37 -4.69 -13.21
C HIS A 132 7.61 -4.30 -14.48
N ILE A 133 6.69 -3.35 -14.35
CA ILE A 133 5.95 -2.74 -15.45
C ILE A 133 6.43 -1.31 -15.64
N LEU A 134 6.91 -1.03 -16.85
CA LEU A 134 7.37 0.30 -17.25
C LEU A 134 6.24 1.04 -17.97
N LEU A 135 5.80 2.16 -17.40
CA LEU A 135 4.94 3.12 -18.08
C LEU A 135 5.79 4.27 -18.63
N LYS A 136 5.48 4.76 -19.82
CA LYS A 136 6.18 5.85 -20.48
C LYS A 136 5.27 6.72 -21.33
N ASN A 137 5.50 8.03 -21.28
CA ASN A 137 5.04 8.98 -22.29
C ASN A 137 6.17 9.99 -22.60
N ASP A 138 5.86 11.12 -23.25
CA ASP A 138 6.84 12.14 -23.61
C ASP A 138 7.45 12.88 -22.41
N HIS A 139 6.85 12.77 -21.22
CA HIS A 139 7.21 13.52 -20.03
C HIS A 139 7.79 12.67 -18.90
N LEU A 140 7.33 11.43 -18.76
CA LEU A 140 7.64 10.55 -17.64
C LEU A 140 8.00 9.16 -18.11
N THR A 141 8.93 8.54 -17.39
CA THR A 141 9.14 7.09 -17.38
C THR A 141 8.98 6.60 -15.95
N VAL A 142 8.04 5.70 -15.72
CA VAL A 142 7.63 5.22 -14.39
C VAL A 142 7.81 3.72 -14.32
N ASP A 143 8.62 3.27 -13.36
CA ASP A 143 8.83 1.85 -13.08
C ASP A 143 7.97 1.44 -11.88
N ILE A 144 7.19 0.37 -12.02
CA ILE A 144 6.26 -0.12 -11.00
C ILE A 144 6.51 -1.61 -10.78
N SER A 145 6.85 -1.98 -9.55
CA SER A 145 7.05 -3.38 -9.15
C SER A 145 5.71 -4.08 -8.94
N THR A 146 5.56 -5.34 -9.36
CA THR A 146 4.40 -6.17 -9.01
C THR A 146 4.32 -6.43 -7.50
N LEU A 147 5.46 -6.38 -6.79
CA LEU A 147 5.47 -6.42 -5.33
C LEU A 147 4.90 -5.11 -4.79
N GLY A 148 3.74 -5.20 -4.14
CA GLY A 148 3.03 -4.07 -3.58
C GLY A 148 2.38 -3.14 -4.61
N ALA A 149 2.51 -3.45 -5.91
CA ALA A 149 2.26 -2.50 -7.00
C ALA A 149 2.99 -1.17 -6.77
N GLU A 150 4.17 -1.20 -6.15
CA GLU A 150 4.86 -0.02 -5.64
C GLU A 150 5.63 0.69 -6.77
N ILE A 151 5.45 2.02 -6.89
CA ILE A 151 6.28 2.84 -7.78
C ILE A 151 7.73 2.79 -7.29
N GLN A 152 8.63 2.31 -8.16
CA GLN A 152 10.04 2.18 -7.87
C GLN A 152 10.85 3.37 -8.38
N SER A 153 10.49 3.95 -9.52
CA SER A 153 11.21 5.09 -10.11
C SER A 153 10.26 5.98 -10.89
N VAL A 154 10.52 7.29 -10.88
CA VAL A 154 9.87 8.27 -11.74
C VAL A 154 10.93 9.19 -12.33
N LEU A 155 11.34 8.91 -13.56
CA LEU A 155 12.23 9.77 -14.32
C LEU A 155 11.40 10.80 -15.08
N ASP A 156 11.74 12.08 -14.93
CA ASP A 156 11.21 13.14 -15.80
C ASP A 156 11.85 13.12 -17.20
N LYS A 157 11.37 13.99 -18.10
CA LYS A 157 11.84 14.09 -19.48
C LYS A 157 13.34 14.38 -19.61
N ASP A 158 13.94 14.96 -18.58
CA ASP A 158 15.36 15.31 -18.53
C ASP A 158 16.19 14.19 -17.86
N GLY A 159 15.56 13.06 -17.53
CA GLY A 159 16.20 11.90 -16.91
C GLY A 159 16.45 12.06 -15.42
N VAL A 160 15.80 13.02 -14.75
CA VAL A 160 15.96 13.23 -13.31
C VAL A 160 14.97 12.37 -12.53
N GLU A 161 15.47 11.61 -11.57
CA GLU A 161 14.67 10.87 -10.60
C GLU A 161 13.91 11.82 -9.67
N ARG A 162 12.58 11.67 -9.61
CA ARG A 162 11.68 12.54 -8.85
C ARG A 162 11.20 11.92 -7.54
N ILE A 163 11.31 10.60 -7.37
CA ILE A 163 10.94 9.92 -6.11
C ILE A 163 12.16 9.31 -5.41
N TRP A 164 12.01 9.05 -4.12
CA TRP A 164 13.06 8.46 -3.31
C TRP A 164 13.50 7.08 -3.83
N ASN A 165 14.81 6.85 -3.89
CA ASN A 165 15.40 5.66 -4.49
C ASN A 165 15.50 4.44 -3.57
N GLY A 166 14.99 4.52 -2.34
CA GLY A 166 15.00 3.41 -1.39
C GLY A 166 16.38 3.12 -0.79
N ASN A 167 17.29 4.10 -0.68
CA ASN A 167 18.61 3.88 -0.08
C ASN A 167 18.47 3.34 1.37
N PRO A 168 18.98 2.12 1.65
CA PRO A 168 18.83 1.47 2.95
C PRO A 168 19.51 2.21 4.11
N ALA A 169 20.41 3.15 3.84
CA ALA A 169 20.98 4.01 4.87
C ALA A 169 19.93 4.91 5.56
N PHE A 170 18.79 5.16 4.91
CA PHE A 170 17.69 5.95 5.47
C PHE A 170 16.40 5.13 5.55
N TRP A 171 15.91 4.65 4.41
CA TRP A 171 14.65 3.92 4.32
C TRP A 171 14.57 3.16 2.98
N THR A 172 14.20 1.88 3.02
CA THR A 172 14.15 1.02 1.84
C THR A 172 12.86 1.10 1.05
N GLY A 173 11.77 1.58 1.66
CA GLY A 173 10.53 1.85 0.93
C GLY A 173 10.68 3.05 0.00
N ARG A 174 9.75 3.21 -0.95
CA ARG A 174 9.77 4.32 -1.92
C ARG A 174 8.40 4.97 -2.03
N ALA A 175 7.40 4.18 -2.38
CA ALA A 175 6.01 4.60 -2.58
C ALA A 175 4.99 3.54 -2.15
N PRO A 176 5.07 2.97 -0.93
CA PRO A 176 4.21 1.86 -0.56
C PRO A 176 2.72 2.21 -0.64
N VAL A 177 1.92 1.29 -1.18
CA VAL A 177 0.47 1.31 -1.04
C VAL A 177 0.05 0.75 0.32
N LEU A 178 -0.83 1.49 1.01
CA LEU A 178 -1.32 1.15 2.33
C LEU A 178 -2.74 0.60 2.22
N PHE A 179 -2.87 -0.71 2.46
CA PHE A 179 -4.15 -1.41 2.49
C PHE A 179 -4.03 -2.67 3.37
N PRO A 180 -5.04 -2.98 4.21
CA PRO A 180 -6.36 -2.35 4.29
C PRO A 180 -6.42 -1.16 5.25
N PHE A 181 -5.29 -0.67 5.76
CA PHE A 181 -5.22 0.50 6.63
C PHE A 181 -3.97 1.32 6.35
N ALA A 182 -4.09 2.64 6.49
CA ALA A 182 -2.95 3.53 6.61
C ALA A 182 -2.59 3.72 8.10
N GLY A 183 -1.30 3.77 8.41
CA GLY A 183 -0.79 3.75 9.78
C GLY A 183 -0.95 2.40 10.49
N GLY A 184 -0.80 2.40 11.80
CA GLY A 184 -0.94 1.20 12.64
C GLY A 184 -2.31 1.08 13.28
N MET A 185 -2.56 -0.09 13.86
CA MET A 185 -3.58 -0.26 14.88
C MET A 185 -2.91 -0.19 16.25
N LYS A 186 -3.65 0.25 17.26
CA LYS A 186 -3.20 0.15 18.64
C LYS A 186 -2.86 -1.31 18.95
N ASP A 187 -1.69 -1.55 19.51
CA ASP A 187 -1.17 -2.89 19.84
C ASP A 187 -1.09 -3.88 18.64
N ASP A 188 -1.07 -3.37 17.41
CA ASP A 188 -0.98 -4.15 16.15
C ASP A 188 -2.12 -5.18 15.95
N TYR A 189 -3.35 -4.87 16.39
CA TYR A 189 -4.53 -5.69 16.10
C TYR A 189 -5.83 -4.89 16.06
N PHE A 190 -6.87 -5.47 15.44
CA PHE A 190 -8.25 -4.97 15.56
C PHE A 190 -9.20 -6.09 16.02
N ILE A 191 -10.36 -5.70 16.54
CA ILE A 191 -11.46 -6.59 16.89
C ILE A 191 -12.56 -6.43 15.85
N TYR A 192 -13.06 -7.55 15.35
CA TYR A 192 -14.23 -7.59 14.47
C TYR A 192 -15.12 -8.77 14.85
N ARG A 193 -16.40 -8.50 15.11
CA ARG A 193 -17.40 -9.49 15.57
C ARG A 193 -16.90 -10.30 16.78
N GLY A 194 -16.24 -9.63 17.72
CA GLY A 194 -15.71 -10.24 18.95
C GLY A 194 -14.47 -11.12 18.78
N LYS A 195 -13.88 -11.21 17.57
CA LYS A 195 -12.61 -11.90 17.32
C LYS A 195 -11.49 -10.89 17.08
N LYS A 196 -10.32 -11.16 17.66
CA LYS A 196 -9.08 -10.42 17.47
C LYS A 196 -8.37 -10.87 16.20
N TYR A 197 -7.87 -9.91 15.42
CA TYR A 197 -7.09 -10.11 14.20
C TYR A 197 -5.80 -9.28 14.26
N PRO A 198 -4.61 -9.90 14.25
CA PRO A 198 -3.35 -9.17 14.23
C PRO A 198 -3.16 -8.49 12.88
N ILE A 199 -2.61 -7.28 12.86
CA ILE A 199 -2.26 -6.63 11.59
C ILE A 199 -1.06 -5.71 11.75
N ALA A 200 -0.10 -5.86 10.84
CA ALA A 200 1.07 -5.01 10.81
C ALA A 200 0.71 -3.57 10.40
N LYS A 201 1.50 -2.60 10.86
CA LYS A 201 1.45 -1.21 10.41
C LYS A 201 1.41 -1.13 8.87
N HIS A 202 0.48 -0.34 8.34
CA HIS A 202 0.15 -0.12 6.92
C HIS A 202 -0.46 -1.32 6.18
N GLY A 203 -0.90 -2.34 6.93
CA GLY A 203 -1.53 -3.52 6.36
C GLY A 203 -0.55 -4.42 5.60
N PHE A 204 -1.08 -5.18 4.66
CA PHE A 204 -0.36 -6.27 3.99
C PHE A 204 -0.07 -6.00 2.51
N ALA A 205 -0.78 -5.09 1.84
CA ALA A 205 -0.69 -4.93 0.39
C ALA A 205 0.73 -4.71 -0.12
N ARG A 206 1.49 -3.79 0.49
CA ARG A 206 2.90 -3.50 0.14
C ARG A 206 3.87 -4.68 0.18
N ARG A 207 3.47 -5.84 0.72
CA ARG A 207 4.30 -7.06 0.83
C ARG A 207 3.73 -8.23 0.03
N ARG A 208 2.79 -7.99 -0.87
CA ARG A 208 2.14 -9.01 -1.69
C ARG A 208 2.44 -8.78 -3.16
N GLU A 209 2.59 -9.86 -3.91
CA GLU A 209 2.69 -9.80 -5.37
C GLU A 209 1.30 -9.56 -5.96
N PHE A 210 1.18 -8.51 -6.77
CA PHE A 210 -0.03 -8.21 -7.51
C PHE A 210 0.02 -8.87 -8.89
N LYS A 211 -1.12 -9.33 -9.37
CA LYS A 211 -1.29 -9.82 -10.74
C LYS A 211 -1.48 -8.62 -11.66
N VAL A 212 -0.76 -8.57 -12.79
CA VAL A 212 -1.00 -7.56 -13.82
C VAL A 212 -2.24 -7.95 -14.63
N GLU A 213 -3.34 -7.20 -14.49
CA GLU A 213 -4.59 -7.45 -15.26
C GLU A 213 -4.49 -6.89 -16.68
N CYS A 214 -3.91 -5.70 -16.82
CA CYS A 214 -3.63 -5.07 -18.11
C CYS A 214 -2.51 -4.05 -17.99
N ALA A 215 -1.77 -3.87 -19.08
CA ALA A 215 -0.76 -2.82 -19.21
C ALA A 215 -0.69 -2.35 -20.67
N CYS A 216 -0.46 -1.05 -20.85
CA CYS A 216 -0.02 -0.41 -22.08
C CYS A 216 1.03 0.66 -21.72
N ASP A 217 1.53 1.39 -22.71
CA ASP A 217 2.61 2.37 -22.48
C ASP A 217 2.26 3.41 -21.42
N THR A 218 1.00 3.85 -21.30
CA THR A 218 0.61 4.93 -20.39
C THR A 218 -0.26 4.50 -19.23
N SER A 219 -0.59 3.22 -19.09
CA SER A 219 -1.42 2.75 -17.97
C SER A 219 -1.20 1.28 -17.64
N ALA A 220 -1.27 0.93 -16.36
CA ALA A 220 -1.31 -0.45 -15.89
C ALA A 220 -2.30 -0.61 -14.75
N THR A 221 -2.96 -1.78 -14.69
CA THR A 221 -3.84 -2.19 -13.59
C THR A 221 -3.31 -3.46 -12.94
N PHE A 222 -3.12 -3.41 -11.63
CA PHE A 222 -2.62 -4.48 -10.78
C PHE A 222 -3.75 -4.97 -9.88
N LEU A 223 -3.88 -6.27 -9.67
CA LEU A 223 -4.91 -6.90 -8.83
C LEU A 223 -4.27 -7.66 -7.65
N LEU A 224 -4.79 -7.39 -6.45
CA LEU A 224 -4.60 -8.22 -5.26
C LEU A 224 -5.97 -8.69 -4.75
N ASP A 225 -6.15 -10.01 -4.74
CA ASP A 225 -7.35 -10.71 -4.30
C ASP A 225 -7.01 -11.96 -3.44
N ASP A 226 -5.82 -11.98 -2.86
CA ASP A 226 -5.36 -13.08 -2.02
C ASP A 226 -6.17 -13.16 -0.72
N LYS A 227 -6.49 -14.39 -0.31
CA LYS A 227 -7.09 -14.65 1.00
C LYS A 227 -6.07 -14.38 2.10
N ILE A 228 -6.39 -13.44 2.98
CA ILE A 228 -5.56 -13.09 4.13
C ILE A 228 -6.24 -13.60 5.39
N GLU A 229 -5.55 -14.44 6.17
CA GLU A 229 -6.11 -15.02 7.39
C GLU A 229 -6.52 -13.96 8.42
N ASP A 230 -5.69 -12.93 8.56
CA ASP A 230 -5.87 -11.86 9.53
C ASP A 230 -6.73 -10.69 9.03
N TYR A 231 -7.38 -10.84 7.87
CA TYR A 231 -8.32 -9.87 7.34
C TYR A 231 -9.56 -10.61 6.82
N PRO A 232 -10.63 -10.70 7.63
CA PRO A 232 -11.73 -11.66 7.45
C PRO A 232 -12.76 -11.22 6.39
N PHE A 233 -12.30 -10.59 5.30
CA PHE A 233 -13.14 -10.08 4.23
C PHE A 233 -12.69 -10.65 2.89
N ASP A 234 -13.65 -10.89 2.00
CA ASP A 234 -13.39 -11.27 0.62
C ASP A 234 -13.38 -9.99 -0.22
N TYR A 235 -12.22 -9.64 -0.77
CA TYR A 235 -11.96 -8.35 -1.40
C TYR A 235 -11.28 -8.53 -2.76
N ALA A 236 -11.34 -7.49 -3.57
CA ALA A 236 -10.38 -7.28 -4.65
C ALA A 236 -9.90 -5.83 -4.57
N LEU A 237 -8.59 -5.65 -4.43
CA LEU A 237 -7.92 -4.36 -4.57
C LEU A 237 -7.32 -4.29 -5.95
N ARG A 238 -7.78 -3.34 -6.76
CA ARG A 238 -7.13 -2.97 -8.02
C ARG A 238 -6.42 -1.64 -7.86
N LEU A 239 -5.16 -1.59 -8.25
CA LEU A 239 -4.38 -0.37 -8.35
C LEU A 239 -4.17 -0.04 -9.81
N ARG A 240 -4.69 1.11 -10.24
CA ARG A 240 -4.50 1.59 -11.61
C ARG A 240 -3.65 2.83 -11.61
N TYR A 241 -2.58 2.78 -12.39
CA TYR A 241 -1.68 3.90 -12.65
C TYR A 241 -1.93 4.39 -14.08
N THR A 242 -2.07 5.70 -14.25
CA THR A 242 -2.28 6.31 -15.57
C THR A 242 -1.40 7.55 -15.71
N LEU A 243 -0.61 7.61 -16.79
CA LEU A 243 0.20 8.77 -17.13
C LEU A 243 -0.58 9.74 -18.00
N SER A 244 -0.61 11.02 -17.62
CA SER A 244 -1.18 12.11 -18.41
C SER A 244 -0.27 13.32 -18.34
N GLY A 245 0.46 13.60 -19.42
CA GLY A 245 1.52 14.62 -19.40
C GLY A 245 2.57 14.28 -18.34
N ASN A 246 2.89 15.25 -17.50
CA ASN A 246 3.79 15.14 -16.35
C ASN A 246 3.09 14.67 -15.04
N ALA A 247 1.91 14.07 -15.14
CA ALA A 247 1.15 13.58 -14.00
C ALA A 247 0.98 12.06 -14.00
N ILE A 248 0.93 11.50 -12.80
CA ILE A 248 0.57 10.11 -12.50
C ILE A 248 -0.73 10.14 -11.71
N GLN A 249 -1.81 9.63 -12.29
CA GLN A 249 -3.04 9.37 -11.55
C GLN A 249 -2.97 7.96 -10.97
N VAL A 250 -3.24 7.82 -9.67
CA VAL A 250 -3.29 6.55 -8.96
C VAL A 250 -4.71 6.32 -8.46
N GLU A 251 -5.27 5.16 -8.80
CA GLU A 251 -6.64 4.80 -8.43
C GLU A 251 -6.66 3.50 -7.64
N TYR A 252 -7.29 3.55 -6.46
CA TYR A 252 -7.57 2.41 -5.60
C TYR A 252 -9.01 1.98 -5.81
N ILE A 253 -9.21 0.92 -6.59
CA ILE A 253 -10.53 0.37 -6.88
C ILE A 253 -10.74 -0.85 -5.98
N VAL A 254 -11.55 -0.69 -4.95
CA VAL A 254 -11.77 -1.71 -3.91
C VAL A 254 -13.17 -2.28 -4.03
N SER A 255 -13.25 -3.59 -4.24
CA SER A 255 -14.51 -4.33 -4.32
C SER A 255 -14.69 -5.25 -3.12
N ASN A 256 -15.90 -5.29 -2.57
CA ASN A 256 -16.32 -6.31 -1.60
C ASN A 256 -16.93 -7.50 -2.35
N ASN A 257 -16.18 -8.60 -2.45
CA ASN A 257 -16.62 -9.83 -3.10
C ASN A 257 -17.38 -10.76 -2.14
N GLY A 258 -17.43 -10.41 -0.85
CA GLY A 258 -18.11 -11.17 0.18
C GLY A 258 -19.63 -11.02 0.18
N CYS A 259 -20.27 -11.74 1.11
CA CYS A 259 -21.71 -11.68 1.35
C CYS A 259 -22.10 -10.76 2.53
N ASP A 260 -21.11 -10.25 3.25
CA ASP A 260 -21.23 -9.41 4.44
C ASP A 260 -20.59 -8.03 4.18
N HIS A 261 -20.78 -7.11 5.11
CA HIS A 261 -20.16 -5.79 5.08
C HIS A 261 -18.63 -5.90 5.20
N MET A 262 -17.90 -5.08 4.43
CA MET A 262 -16.44 -5.00 4.45
C MET A 262 -15.98 -3.64 4.96
N TYR A 263 -14.88 -3.64 5.71
CA TYR A 263 -14.26 -2.44 6.28
C TYR A 263 -12.80 -2.34 5.83
N TYR A 264 -12.43 -1.23 5.23
CA TYR A 264 -11.07 -0.98 4.78
C TYR A 264 -10.76 0.51 4.79
N SER A 265 -9.51 0.84 4.53
CA SER A 265 -9.04 2.15 4.17
C SER A 265 -7.91 2.00 3.16
N VAL A 266 -7.62 3.08 2.45
CA VAL A 266 -6.46 3.17 1.58
C VAL A 266 -5.65 4.40 1.95
N GLY A 267 -4.35 4.30 1.73
CA GLY A 267 -3.44 5.41 1.83
C GLY A 267 -2.25 5.19 0.93
N CYS A 268 -1.52 6.26 0.74
CA CYS A 268 -0.30 6.28 -0.04
C CYS A 268 0.87 6.69 0.86
N HIS A 269 2.09 6.40 0.41
CA HIS A 269 3.32 6.67 1.17
C HIS A 269 4.47 7.01 0.20
N GLU A 270 4.18 7.81 -0.83
CA GLU A 270 5.18 8.28 -1.79
C GLU A 270 6.15 9.26 -1.16
N ALA A 271 7.43 8.87 -1.16
CA ALA A 271 8.54 9.74 -0.81
C ALA A 271 9.11 10.42 -2.06
N TYR A 272 9.17 11.75 -2.02
CA TYR A 272 9.62 12.59 -3.11
C TYR A 272 11.04 13.10 -2.86
N MET A 273 11.88 13.13 -3.90
CA MET A 273 13.25 13.63 -3.75
C MET A 273 13.26 15.09 -3.30
N ALA A 274 13.97 15.35 -2.20
CA ALA A 274 14.14 16.67 -1.60
C ALA A 274 15.62 16.90 -1.22
N PRO A 275 16.56 16.90 -2.18
CA PRO A 275 17.97 17.13 -1.90
C PRO A 275 18.22 18.57 -1.42
N GLY A 276 19.32 18.76 -0.68
CA GLY A 276 19.77 20.08 -0.24
C GLY A 276 19.25 20.53 1.14
N GLY A 277 18.61 19.65 1.91
CA GLY A 277 18.08 19.97 3.25
C GLY A 277 16.61 20.38 3.19
N VAL A 278 15.83 19.91 4.17
CA VAL A 278 14.36 20.06 4.15
C VAL A 278 13.93 21.51 4.34
N GLU A 279 14.77 22.35 4.97
CA GLU A 279 14.55 23.78 5.19
C GLU A 279 14.48 24.59 3.88
N ASN A 280 15.00 24.04 2.78
CA ASN A 280 14.85 24.64 1.47
C ASN A 280 13.48 24.34 0.84
N TYR A 281 12.64 23.54 1.50
CA TYR A 281 11.33 23.14 1.00
C TYR A 281 10.21 23.71 1.86
N ARG A 282 9.05 23.87 1.23
CA ARG A 282 7.81 24.28 1.88
C ARG A 282 6.63 23.53 1.26
N LEU A 283 5.60 23.33 2.06
CA LEU A 283 4.30 22.88 1.58
C LEU A 283 3.42 24.09 1.30
N VAL A 284 2.83 24.13 0.11
CA VAL A 284 1.89 25.17 -0.31
C VAL A 284 0.52 24.54 -0.53
N PHE A 285 -0.44 24.93 0.29
CA PHE A 285 -1.82 24.47 0.31
C PHE A 285 -2.70 25.35 -0.59
N ASP A 286 -3.82 24.79 -1.07
CA ASP A 286 -4.75 25.51 -1.95
C ASP A 286 -5.51 26.62 -1.22
N LYS A 287 -5.80 26.38 0.05
CA LYS A 287 -6.54 27.25 0.96
C LYS A 287 -5.66 27.66 2.14
N ASP A 288 -6.09 28.69 2.85
CA ASP A 288 -5.49 29.05 4.13
C ASP A 288 -5.79 27.94 5.15
N GLU A 289 -4.76 27.48 5.86
CA GLU A 289 -4.86 26.38 6.82
C GLU A 289 -4.46 26.84 8.23
N THR A 290 -5.21 26.35 9.22
CA THR A 290 -4.76 26.25 10.60
C THR A 290 -4.35 24.80 10.84
N LEU A 291 -3.08 24.49 10.60
CA LEU A 291 -2.58 23.13 10.65
C LEU A 291 -2.32 22.72 12.11
N LEU A 292 -3.08 21.73 12.56
CA LEU A 292 -2.93 21.08 13.85
C LEU A 292 -2.22 19.75 13.66
N ASN A 293 -0.96 19.67 14.07
CA ASN A 293 -0.20 18.43 14.11
C ASN A 293 -0.59 17.61 15.34
N TYR A 294 -1.07 16.39 15.13
CA TYR A 294 -1.37 15.45 16.21
C TYR A 294 -0.16 14.52 16.43
N PRO A 295 0.58 14.65 17.55
CA PRO A 295 1.77 13.83 17.77
C PRO A 295 1.47 12.33 17.74
N LEU A 296 2.33 11.58 17.06
CA LEU A 296 2.25 10.12 17.04
C LEU A 296 2.88 9.52 18.29
N GLU A 297 2.12 8.65 18.95
CA GLU A 297 2.54 7.86 20.09
C GLU A 297 2.48 6.38 19.69
N ALA A 298 3.63 5.84 19.27
CA ALA A 298 3.74 4.52 18.63
C ALA A 298 2.86 4.41 17.35
N ASN A 299 1.74 3.69 17.42
CA ASN A 299 0.80 3.53 16.30
C ASN A 299 -0.46 4.41 16.44
N CYS A 300 -0.52 5.24 17.47
CA CYS A 300 -1.68 6.05 17.82
C CYS A 300 -1.39 7.55 17.70
N VAL A 301 -2.44 8.37 17.78
CA VAL A 301 -2.34 9.82 17.95
C VAL A 301 -2.70 10.24 19.37
N GLY A 302 -1.98 11.22 19.90
CA GLY A 302 -2.34 11.91 21.13
C GLY A 302 -3.55 12.82 20.96
N HIS A 303 -4.11 13.30 22.08
CA HIS A 303 -5.30 14.17 22.09
C HIS A 303 -4.98 15.66 21.97
N VAL A 304 -3.74 16.06 22.28
CA VAL A 304 -3.33 17.47 22.31
C VAL A 304 -2.52 17.78 21.07
N PRO A 305 -3.09 18.50 20.09
CA PRO A 305 -2.35 18.89 18.90
C PRO A 305 -1.41 20.07 19.18
N GLU A 306 -0.36 20.16 18.36
CA GLU A 306 0.50 21.32 18.24
C GLU A 306 0.11 22.11 16.98
N GLN A 307 -0.17 23.40 17.15
CA GLN A 307 -0.50 24.26 16.03
C GLN A 307 0.76 24.72 15.30
N LEU A 308 0.87 24.41 14.00
CA LEU A 308 2.00 24.80 13.15
C LEU A 308 1.75 26.08 12.36
N THR A 309 0.49 26.33 11.96
CA THR A 309 0.10 27.52 11.19
C THR A 309 -1.22 28.10 11.72
N CYS A 310 -1.52 29.34 11.37
CA CYS A 310 -2.80 29.98 11.69
C CYS A 310 -3.28 30.77 10.47
N ASN A 311 -4.23 30.22 9.72
CA ASN A 311 -4.76 30.84 8.50
C ASN A 311 -3.66 31.23 7.49
N GLU A 312 -2.78 30.29 7.18
CA GLU A 312 -1.67 30.46 6.23
C GLU A 312 -1.74 29.39 5.13
N LYS A 313 -1.35 29.73 3.90
CA LYS A 313 -1.22 28.74 2.81
C LYS A 313 0.09 27.97 2.82
N VAL A 314 1.08 28.45 3.55
CA VAL A 314 2.46 27.97 3.44
C VAL A 314 2.93 27.43 4.77
N LEU A 315 3.45 26.20 4.75
CA LEU A 315 4.20 25.61 5.85
C LEU A 315 5.67 25.41 5.41
N PRO A 316 6.59 26.29 5.82
CA PRO A 316 8.03 26.04 5.67
C PRO A 316 8.39 24.76 6.42
N LEU A 317 9.10 23.83 5.77
CA LEU A 317 9.49 22.59 6.43
C LEU A 317 10.76 22.81 7.25
N LYS A 318 10.88 22.06 8.35
CA LYS A 318 12.04 22.11 9.24
C LYS A 318 12.39 20.71 9.68
N GLU A 319 13.68 20.44 9.89
CA GLU A 319 14.12 19.12 10.35
C GLU A 319 13.51 18.75 11.73
N GLU A 320 13.30 19.75 12.60
CA GLU A 320 12.72 19.57 13.93
C GLU A 320 11.31 18.95 13.93
N TYR A 321 10.53 19.18 12.86
CA TYR A 321 9.18 18.62 12.71
C TYR A 321 9.19 17.09 12.59
N PHE A 322 10.31 16.50 12.22
CA PHE A 322 10.44 15.06 11.95
C PHE A 322 11.37 14.36 12.95
N ALA A 323 11.69 15.00 14.08
CA ALA A 323 12.59 14.47 15.08
C ALA A 323 12.01 13.25 15.82
N VAL A 324 10.68 13.21 16.00
CA VAL A 324 9.97 12.10 16.66
C VAL A 324 9.41 11.13 15.63
N ASP A 325 8.52 11.59 14.76
CA ASP A 325 7.94 10.78 13.69
C ASP A 325 7.43 11.70 12.54
N ALA A 326 6.17 11.61 12.17
CA ALA A 326 5.53 12.37 11.10
C ALA A 326 4.72 13.57 11.63
N LEU A 327 4.42 14.51 10.74
CA LEU A 327 3.36 15.48 10.92
C LEU A 327 2.03 14.82 10.52
N MET A 328 1.09 14.68 11.47
CA MET A 328 -0.22 14.09 11.23
C MET A 328 -1.30 15.16 11.31
N PHE A 329 -1.92 15.47 10.18
CA PHE A 329 -3.03 16.42 10.11
C PHE A 329 -4.35 15.66 10.03
N LEU A 330 -5.15 15.76 11.10
CA LEU A 330 -6.49 15.16 11.13
C LEU A 330 -7.53 15.96 10.34
N GLU A 331 -7.23 17.23 10.08
CA GLU A 331 -8.09 18.16 9.37
C GLU A 331 -7.23 19.02 8.43
N VAL A 332 -7.58 19.02 7.14
CA VAL A 332 -6.98 19.88 6.11
C VAL A 332 -8.12 20.36 5.20
N ASN A 333 -8.22 21.66 4.94
CA ASN A 333 -9.28 22.23 4.10
C ASN A 333 -9.00 22.08 2.59
N SER A 334 -7.72 22.03 2.25
CA SER A 334 -7.20 21.84 0.90
C SER A 334 -7.38 20.40 0.45
N ARG A 335 -7.44 20.23 -0.87
CA ARG A 335 -7.52 18.92 -1.53
C ARG A 335 -6.39 18.70 -2.52
N GLY A 336 -5.33 19.46 -2.32
CA GLY A 336 -4.00 19.18 -2.81
C GLY A 336 -2.97 20.03 -2.07
N VAL A 337 -1.71 19.62 -2.18
CA VAL A 337 -0.56 20.31 -1.59
C VAL A 337 0.60 20.27 -2.57
N THR A 338 1.40 21.33 -2.60
CA THR A 338 2.59 21.41 -3.45
C THR A 338 3.84 21.47 -2.58
N LEU A 339 4.76 20.52 -2.77
CA LEU A 339 6.13 20.61 -2.27
C LEU A 339 6.92 21.50 -3.22
N GLU A 340 7.34 22.67 -2.74
CA GLU A 340 8.14 23.61 -3.53
C GLU A 340 9.58 23.63 -3.02
N ASN A 341 10.54 23.51 -3.93
CA ASN A 341 11.94 23.82 -3.64
C ASN A 341 12.14 25.34 -3.74
N SER A 342 12.75 25.96 -2.74
CA SER A 342 13.00 27.41 -2.70
C SER A 342 14.25 27.82 -3.50
N LEU A 343 15.08 26.86 -3.90
CA LEU A 343 16.34 27.08 -4.62
C LEU A 343 16.23 26.89 -6.14
N ASN A 344 15.13 26.32 -6.65
CA ASN A 344 14.91 26.10 -8.07
C ASN A 344 13.41 26.01 -8.39
N GLU A 345 13.07 25.81 -9.67
CA GLU A 345 11.68 25.79 -10.13
C GLU A 345 10.97 24.44 -9.92
N LYS A 346 11.67 23.41 -9.42
CA LYS A 346 11.10 22.07 -9.26
C LYS A 346 10.07 22.04 -8.15
N LYS A 347 8.90 21.50 -8.48
CA LYS A 347 7.78 21.32 -7.55
C LYS A 347 7.12 19.97 -7.77
N ILE A 348 6.45 19.50 -6.73
CA ILE A 348 5.66 18.28 -6.78
C ILE A 348 4.30 18.60 -6.18
N ARG A 349 3.27 18.45 -7.00
CA ARG A 349 1.88 18.67 -6.62
C ARG A 349 1.24 17.32 -6.35
N VAL A 350 0.59 17.18 -5.21
CA VAL A 350 -0.22 16.00 -4.86
C VAL A 350 -1.66 16.47 -4.69
N ASP A 351 -2.55 16.04 -5.57
CA ASP A 351 -3.99 16.28 -5.51
C ASP A 351 -4.69 15.05 -4.92
N PHE A 352 -5.55 15.26 -3.93
CA PHE A 352 -6.19 14.19 -3.14
C PHE A 352 -7.65 14.52 -2.76
N PRO A 353 -8.54 14.81 -3.72
CA PRO A 353 -9.91 15.26 -3.45
C PRO A 353 -10.74 14.33 -2.56
N GLY A 354 -10.47 13.03 -2.57
CA GLY A 354 -11.19 12.03 -1.79
C GLY A 354 -10.58 11.68 -0.43
N PHE A 355 -9.40 12.22 -0.08
CA PHE A 355 -8.70 11.86 1.16
C PHE A 355 -8.89 12.94 2.22
N ASP A 356 -9.26 12.52 3.43
CA ASP A 356 -9.61 13.43 4.52
C ASP A 356 -8.44 13.73 5.45
N TYR A 357 -7.42 12.87 5.44
CA TYR A 357 -6.26 12.97 6.31
C TYR A 357 -4.99 13.14 5.49
N LEU A 358 -4.03 13.89 6.03
CA LEU A 358 -2.73 14.10 5.41
C LEU A 358 -1.63 13.84 6.43
N LEU A 359 -0.70 12.97 6.07
CA LEU A 359 0.53 12.79 6.81
C LEU A 359 1.73 13.26 5.98
N VAL A 360 2.68 13.92 6.63
CA VAL A 360 3.94 14.34 6.01
C VAL A 360 5.06 13.76 6.84
N TRP A 361 5.96 13.02 6.19
CA TRP A 361 7.01 12.30 6.91
C TRP A 361 8.35 12.39 6.18
N LYS A 362 9.42 12.36 6.95
CA LYS A 362 10.73 12.01 6.43
C LYS A 362 11.53 11.31 7.51
N LYS A 363 12.47 10.47 7.08
CA LYS A 363 13.53 10.04 7.98
C LYS A 363 14.46 11.24 8.27
N PRO A 364 14.92 11.44 9.52
CA PRO A 364 15.88 12.50 9.80
C PRO A 364 17.12 12.43 8.90
N ASN A 365 17.56 13.58 8.40
CA ASN A 365 18.64 13.81 7.44
C ASN A 365 18.48 13.17 6.05
N ALA A 366 17.37 12.47 5.78
CA ALA A 366 17.14 11.89 4.47
C ALA A 366 16.78 12.97 3.43
N PRO A 367 17.25 12.84 2.17
CA PRO A 367 17.00 13.82 1.11
C PRO A 367 15.66 13.55 0.40
N TYR A 368 14.60 13.31 1.18
CA TYR A 368 13.25 13.13 0.68
C TYR A 368 12.22 13.66 1.67
N VAL A 369 11.00 13.91 1.17
CA VAL A 369 9.79 14.18 1.97
C VAL A 369 8.67 13.31 1.41
N ALA A 370 8.01 12.55 2.27
CA ALA A 370 6.79 11.83 1.94
C ALA A 370 5.56 12.69 2.20
N ILE A 371 4.60 12.65 1.28
CA ILE A 371 3.32 13.34 1.39
C ILE A 371 2.24 12.28 1.17
N GLU A 372 1.44 12.05 2.20
CA GLU A 372 0.69 10.82 2.36
C GLU A 372 -0.80 11.10 2.61
N PRO A 373 -1.58 11.38 1.56
CA PRO A 373 -3.04 11.39 1.64
C PRO A 373 -3.62 10.03 2.08
N TRP A 374 -4.39 10.03 3.18
CA TRP A 374 -4.98 8.84 3.79
C TRP A 374 -6.50 8.96 3.95
N HIS A 375 -7.20 7.82 3.84
CA HIS A 375 -8.64 7.74 4.14
C HIS A 375 -8.94 7.56 5.62
N ASN A 376 -7.97 7.08 6.41
CA ASN A 376 -8.13 6.90 7.85
C ASN A 376 -7.03 7.62 8.64
N ALA A 377 -7.37 8.06 9.84
CA ALA A 377 -6.40 8.45 10.84
C ALA A 377 -5.88 7.21 11.61
N PRO A 378 -4.68 7.28 12.21
CA PRO A 378 -4.33 6.42 13.34
C PRO A 378 -5.38 6.52 14.44
N GLU A 379 -5.48 5.48 15.27
CA GLU A 379 -6.39 5.51 16.42
C GLU A 379 -5.88 6.47 17.49
N PHE A 380 -6.79 7.05 18.30
CA PHE A 380 -6.37 7.75 19.51
C PHE A 380 -5.82 6.74 20.52
N VAL A 381 -4.93 7.21 21.41
CA VAL A 381 -4.28 6.39 22.44
C VAL A 381 -5.24 5.62 23.35
N ASP A 382 -6.48 6.07 23.50
CA ASP A 382 -7.55 5.48 24.31
C ASP A 382 -8.54 4.61 23.50
N ALA A 383 -8.31 4.39 22.22
CA ALA A 383 -9.15 3.53 21.39
C ALA A 383 -9.26 2.09 21.94
N GLY A 384 -10.43 1.49 21.70
CA GLY A 384 -10.81 0.16 22.18
C GLY A 384 -10.65 -0.98 21.15
N HIS A 385 -9.91 -0.76 20.06
CA HIS A 385 -9.59 -1.75 19.01
C HIS A 385 -10.75 -2.21 18.12
N GLU A 386 -11.98 -1.75 18.33
CA GLU A 386 -13.14 -2.15 17.51
C GLU A 386 -13.06 -1.55 16.10
N LEU A 387 -12.91 -2.41 15.09
CA LEU A 387 -12.70 -2.02 13.69
C LEU A 387 -13.80 -1.09 13.17
N ILE A 388 -15.04 -1.35 13.58
CA ILE A 388 -16.22 -0.59 13.12
C ILE A 388 -16.24 0.86 13.65
N THR A 389 -15.42 1.16 14.67
CA THR A 389 -15.27 2.50 15.24
C THR A 389 -14.00 3.20 14.81
N LYS A 390 -13.17 2.56 13.98
CA LYS A 390 -11.92 3.16 13.49
C LYS A 390 -12.23 4.42 12.68
N THR A 391 -11.62 5.53 13.07
CA THR A 391 -11.75 6.84 12.41
C THR A 391 -11.38 6.75 10.92
N GLY A 392 -12.27 7.20 10.04
CA GLY A 392 -12.07 7.19 8.59
C GLY A 392 -12.16 5.81 7.92
N ILE A 393 -12.65 4.79 8.64
CA ILE A 393 -12.85 3.48 8.02
C ILE A 393 -13.94 3.55 6.93
N VAL A 394 -13.60 3.08 5.73
CA VAL A 394 -14.54 2.95 4.61
C VAL A 394 -15.32 1.66 4.77
N HIS A 395 -16.63 1.77 4.54
CA HIS A 395 -17.58 0.69 4.68
C HIS A 395 -18.21 0.35 3.32
N LEU A 396 -18.14 -0.91 2.90
CA LEU A 396 -18.76 -1.41 1.66
C LEU A 396 -19.76 -2.52 1.93
N PHE A 397 -20.96 -2.40 1.36
CA PHE A 397 -21.92 -3.50 1.32
C PHE A 397 -21.46 -4.61 0.36
N ALA A 398 -22.08 -5.78 0.48
CA ALA A 398 -21.77 -6.94 -0.35
C ALA A 398 -21.95 -6.61 -1.86
N GLY A 399 -20.91 -6.89 -2.65
CA GLY A 399 -20.90 -6.64 -4.10
C GLY A 399 -20.62 -5.19 -4.50
N GLU A 400 -20.44 -4.26 -3.55
CA GLU A 400 -20.10 -2.88 -3.88
C GLU A 400 -18.63 -2.72 -4.26
N THR A 401 -18.37 -1.64 -5.01
CA THR A 401 -17.04 -1.20 -5.39
C THR A 401 -16.96 0.30 -5.18
N ASN A 402 -15.85 0.76 -4.62
CA ASN A 402 -15.54 2.18 -4.52
C ASN A 402 -14.17 2.48 -5.13
N THR A 403 -13.95 3.71 -5.56
CA THR A 403 -12.71 4.16 -6.20
C THR A 403 -12.22 5.41 -5.51
N HIS A 404 -10.98 5.36 -5.04
CA HIS A 404 -10.27 6.51 -4.46
C HIS A 404 -9.15 6.92 -5.39
N THR A 405 -8.91 8.22 -5.53
CA THR A 405 -7.96 8.74 -6.51
C THR A 405 -7.13 9.87 -5.93
N HIS A 406 -5.80 9.75 -6.06
CA HIS A 406 -4.89 10.88 -5.94
C HIS A 406 -4.06 11.02 -7.21
N THR A 407 -3.52 12.21 -7.43
CA THR A 407 -2.70 12.53 -8.60
C THR A 407 -1.43 13.21 -8.17
N ILE A 408 -0.32 12.79 -8.76
CA ILE A 408 1.01 13.35 -8.53
C ILE A 408 1.43 14.06 -9.80
N THR A 409 1.71 15.35 -9.74
CA THR A 409 2.18 16.15 -10.89
C THR A 409 3.57 16.69 -10.63
N PHE A 410 4.51 16.39 -11.54
CA PHE A 410 5.91 16.84 -11.44
C PHE A 410 6.12 18.10 -12.28
N LEU A 411 6.39 19.22 -11.63
CA LEU A 411 6.54 20.54 -12.25
C LEU A 411 7.99 21.01 -12.15
N GLY A 412 8.40 21.90 -13.06
CA GLY A 412 9.77 22.42 -13.15
C GLY A 412 10.70 21.39 -13.74
#